data_AF-A0A0N1BIZ9-F1
#
_entry.id   AF-A0A0N1BIZ9-F1
#
_cell.length_a   1.000
_cell.length_b   1.000
_cell.length_c   1.000
_cell.angle_alpha   90.00
_cell.angle_beta   90.00
_cell.angle_gamma   90.00
#
_symmetry.space_group_name_H-M   'P 1'
#
loop_
_entity.id
_entity.type
_entity.pdbx_description
1 polymer ?
#
loop_
_entity_poly.entity_id
_entity_poly.type
_entity_poly.pdbx_seq_one_letter_code
_entity_poly.pdbx_strand_id
1 'polypeptide(L)'
;MPELSEHHLGYDAAQLGFPSIAACRAIVLQTPTGLFGVHVASAHTNAAARAAEFAQFVTNHTPTAPAAATYLFVVAYTEKPITGYDEGRMLTQWKAEAKAFADALVGFTGRRMGYSLSPANGAMSSYVRYTHNVGMATIETAAWDDHAAYLVRGSHTPTANWTWRGQQVPRNIITAVNIPGGSLKRVNPQSLD
;
A
#
# COMPACT_ATOMS: atom_id res chain seq x y z
N MET A 1 -6.26 6.85 -11.49
CA MET A 1 -5.63 6.46 -10.22
C MET A 1 -4.69 5.32 -10.50
N PRO A 2 -3.42 5.36 -10.10
CA PRO A 2 -2.56 4.20 -10.18
C PRO A 2 -3.00 3.14 -9.16
N GLU A 3 -3.11 1.90 -9.62
CA GLU A 3 -3.35 0.73 -8.78
C GLU A 3 -2.04 -0.05 -8.62
N LEU A 4 -1.61 -0.17 -7.38
CA LEU A 4 -0.41 -0.88 -6.99
C LEU A 4 -0.78 -2.35 -6.83
N SER A 5 -0.94 -3.04 -7.96
CA SER A 5 -1.08 -4.50 -8.05
C SER A 5 0.31 -5.13 -8.15
N GLU A 6 0.71 -5.57 -9.34
CA GLU A 6 2.06 -6.05 -9.66
C GLU A 6 3.10 -4.90 -9.72
N HIS A 7 2.63 -3.65 -9.80
CA HIS A 7 3.47 -2.46 -9.64
C HIS A 7 3.80 -2.30 -8.15
N HIS A 8 4.98 -2.79 -7.76
CA HIS A 8 5.41 -2.82 -6.36
C HIS A 8 5.48 -1.42 -5.72
N LEU A 9 5.66 -0.35 -6.50
CA LEU A 9 5.90 1.03 -6.07
C LEU A 9 5.12 2.04 -6.92
N GLY A 10 4.69 3.15 -6.33
CA GLY A 10 4.13 4.26 -7.10
C GLY A 10 3.86 5.52 -6.30
N TYR A 11 3.57 6.61 -7.02
CA TYR A 11 3.26 7.92 -6.47
C TYR A 11 2.01 8.48 -7.15
N ASP A 12 1.17 9.15 -6.36
CA ASP A 12 0.05 9.96 -6.86
C ASP A 12 -0.18 11.13 -5.90
N ALA A 13 -0.46 12.31 -6.46
CA ALA A 13 -0.69 13.51 -5.66
C ALA A 13 -2.01 13.46 -4.86
N ALA A 14 -2.98 12.65 -5.28
CA ALA A 14 -4.33 12.63 -4.73
C ALA A 14 -4.72 11.29 -4.11
N GLN A 15 -4.41 10.16 -4.76
CA GLN A 15 -4.93 8.86 -4.32
C GLN A 15 -4.14 7.66 -4.83
N LEU A 16 -4.06 6.61 -3.99
CA LEU A 16 -3.46 5.31 -4.32
C LEU A 16 -4.43 4.17 -3.99
N GLY A 17 -4.48 3.18 -4.86
CA GLY A 17 -5.23 1.93 -4.67
C GLY A 17 -4.34 0.72 -4.53
N PHE A 18 -4.76 -0.21 -3.69
CA PHE A 18 -4.11 -1.48 -3.45
C PHE A 18 -5.17 -2.59 -3.52
N PRO A 19 -5.36 -3.20 -4.70
CA PRO A 19 -6.27 -4.33 -4.84
C PRO A 19 -5.68 -5.60 -4.23
N SER A 20 -6.56 -6.57 -3.93
CA SER A 20 -6.18 -7.93 -3.55
C SER A 20 -5.21 -8.02 -2.35
N ILE A 21 -5.38 -7.17 -1.34
CA ILE A 21 -4.65 -7.32 -0.07
C ILE A 21 -5.20 -8.54 0.65
N ALA A 22 -4.50 -9.67 0.59
CA ALA A 22 -4.83 -10.90 1.34
C ALA A 22 -3.71 -11.24 2.32
N ALA A 23 -2.55 -11.54 1.75
CA ALA A 23 -1.32 -11.83 2.46
C ALA A 23 -0.36 -10.62 2.44
N CYS A 24 -0.65 -9.64 1.59
CA CYS A 24 0.20 -8.50 1.31
C CYS A 24 0.03 -7.36 2.34
N ARG A 25 0.88 -6.34 2.21
CA ARG A 25 0.78 -5.05 2.91
C ARG A 25 0.68 -3.91 1.91
N ALA A 26 -0.27 -3.02 2.17
CA ALA A 26 -0.31 -1.71 1.56
C ALA A 26 0.40 -0.73 2.49
N ILE A 27 1.57 -0.24 2.08
CA ILE A 27 2.35 0.73 2.87
C ILE A 27 2.37 2.04 2.11
N VAL A 28 2.03 3.14 2.80
CA VAL A 28 1.94 4.48 2.19
C VAL A 28 2.63 5.52 3.04
N LEU A 29 3.55 6.26 2.44
CA LEU A 29 4.12 7.49 3.00
C LEU A 29 3.31 8.69 2.49
N GLN A 30 2.81 9.49 3.42
CA GLN A 30 2.13 10.75 3.12
C GLN A 30 3.08 11.93 3.28
N THR A 31 3.20 12.74 2.24
CA THR A 31 3.95 14.00 2.23
C THR A 31 3.00 15.17 1.99
N PRO A 32 3.46 16.44 2.08
CA PRO A 32 2.62 17.58 1.72
C PRO A 32 2.18 17.58 0.25
N THR A 33 2.92 16.89 -0.62
CA THR A 33 2.73 16.91 -2.08
C THR A 33 2.07 15.65 -2.63
N GLY A 34 1.84 14.62 -1.82
CA GLY A 34 1.13 13.43 -2.27
C GLY A 34 1.38 12.19 -1.44
N LEU A 35 1.15 11.04 -2.08
CA LEU A 35 1.27 9.72 -1.49
C LEU A 35 2.28 8.90 -2.27
N PHE A 36 3.22 8.29 -1.55
CA PHE A 36 4.10 7.25 -2.08
C PHE A 36 3.65 5.92 -1.52
N GLY A 37 3.43 4.93 -2.38
CA GLY A 37 2.96 3.61 -1.99
C GLY A 37 3.92 2.50 -2.36
N VAL A 38 3.90 1.45 -1.56
CA VAL A 38 4.55 0.17 -1.85
C VAL A 38 3.63 -0.99 -1.49
N HIS A 39 3.46 -1.93 -2.44
CA HIS A 39 2.69 -3.15 -2.26
C HIS A 39 3.64 -4.32 -1.96
N VAL A 40 3.63 -4.80 -0.73
CA VAL A 40 4.56 -5.85 -0.27
C VAL A 40 3.84 -7.18 -0.16
N ALA A 41 4.16 -8.13 -1.05
CA ALA A 41 3.62 -9.49 -0.99
C ALA A 41 4.08 -10.27 0.27
N SER A 42 3.28 -11.24 0.72
CA SER A 42 3.69 -12.11 1.85
C SER A 42 4.89 -12.99 1.50
N ALA A 43 5.52 -13.54 2.55
CA ALA A 43 6.66 -14.45 2.50
C ALA A 43 7.96 -13.89 1.89
N HIS A 44 8.13 -12.57 1.78
CA HIS A 44 9.46 -12.00 1.59
C HIS A 44 10.15 -11.81 2.94
N THR A 45 11.07 -12.73 3.22
CA THR A 45 12.03 -12.76 4.35
C THR A 45 12.98 -11.56 4.42
N ASN A 46 12.69 -10.46 3.72
CA ASN A 46 13.57 -9.29 3.68
C ASN A 46 12.79 -7.97 3.64
N ALA A 47 12.01 -7.71 4.69
CA ALA A 47 11.36 -6.42 4.92
C ALA A 47 12.36 -5.25 4.80
N ALA A 48 13.61 -5.45 5.23
CA ALA A 48 14.67 -4.46 5.12
C ALA A 48 15.01 -4.10 3.66
N ALA A 49 15.10 -5.09 2.75
CA ALA A 49 15.33 -4.82 1.33
C ALA A 49 14.17 -4.06 0.69
N ARG A 50 12.92 -4.41 1.03
CA ARG A 50 11.73 -3.68 0.52
C ARG A 50 11.63 -2.27 1.09
N ALA A 51 11.98 -2.08 2.35
CA ALA A 51 12.09 -0.77 2.98
C ALA A 51 13.15 0.09 2.29
N ALA A 52 14.33 -0.46 2.00
CA ALA A 52 15.38 0.24 1.27
C ALA A 52 14.96 0.60 -0.16
N GLU A 53 14.32 -0.32 -0.88
CA GLU A 53 13.80 -0.08 -2.23
C GLU A 53 12.75 1.04 -2.24
N PHE A 54 11.83 1.03 -1.27
CA PHE A 54 10.84 2.09 -1.10
C PHE A 54 11.48 3.43 -0.77
N ALA A 55 12.43 3.47 0.16
CA ALA A 55 13.13 4.70 0.52
C ALA A 55 13.91 5.29 -0.65
N GLN A 56 14.56 4.44 -1.46
CA GLN A 56 15.23 4.85 -2.68
C GLN A 56 14.23 5.43 -3.70
N PHE A 57 13.08 4.80 -3.88
CA PHE A 57 12.02 5.29 -4.76
C PHE A 57 11.53 6.67 -4.33
N VAL A 58 11.21 6.87 -3.05
CA VAL A 58 10.77 8.16 -2.49
C VAL A 58 11.85 9.23 -2.71
N THR A 59 13.10 8.93 -2.34
CA THR A 59 14.22 9.88 -2.43
C THR A 59 14.52 10.28 -3.88
N ASN A 60 14.48 9.34 -4.82
CA ASN A 60 14.71 9.63 -6.23
C ASN A 60 13.59 10.47 -6.86
N HIS A 61 12.36 10.34 -6.35
CA HIS A 61 11.24 11.13 -6.82
C HIS A 61 11.28 12.55 -6.25
N THR A 62 11.50 12.66 -4.94
CA THR A 62 11.61 13.95 -4.22
C THR A 62 12.57 13.79 -3.04
N PRO A 63 13.81 14.28 -3.11
CA PRO A 63 14.82 14.04 -2.06
C PRO A 63 14.43 14.51 -0.66
N THR A 64 13.57 15.54 -0.56
CA THR A 64 13.09 16.10 0.72
C THR A 64 11.81 15.43 1.22
N ALA A 65 11.18 14.54 0.44
CA ALA A 65 9.93 13.90 0.82
C ALA A 65 9.98 13.13 2.14
N PRO A 66 11.02 12.34 2.46
CA PRO A 66 11.10 11.61 3.72
C PRO A 66 11.00 12.54 4.95
N ALA A 67 11.76 13.63 4.96
CA ALA A 67 11.79 14.58 6.08
C ALA A 67 10.52 15.44 6.18
N ALA A 68 9.85 15.68 5.06
CA ALA A 68 8.58 16.41 5.02
C ALA A 68 7.36 15.54 5.33
N ALA A 69 7.51 14.22 5.36
CA ALA A 69 6.39 13.29 5.51
C ALA A 69 5.79 13.33 6.91
N THR A 70 4.46 13.28 6.98
CA THR A 70 3.68 13.41 8.23
C THR A 70 3.23 12.07 8.76
N TYR A 71 2.95 11.11 7.88
CA TYR A 71 2.46 9.79 8.25
C TYR A 71 3.06 8.69 7.38
N LEU A 72 3.34 7.56 8.01
CA LEU A 72 3.57 6.28 7.35
C LEU A 72 2.43 5.33 7.76
N PHE A 73 1.65 4.89 6.78
CA PHE A 73 0.55 3.95 6.98
C PHE A 73 0.98 2.53 6.61
N VAL A 74 0.51 1.55 7.37
CA VAL A 74 0.61 0.13 7.01
C VAL A 74 -0.77 -0.52 7.16
N VAL A 75 -1.32 -1.05 6.07
CA VAL A 75 -2.58 -1.81 6.08
C VAL A 75 -2.31 -3.24 5.67
N ALA A 76 -2.79 -4.18 6.48
CA ALA A 76 -2.58 -5.61 6.29
C ALA A 76 -3.69 -6.42 6.95
N TYR A 77 -3.86 -7.68 6.56
CA TYR A 77 -4.43 -8.66 7.48
C TYR A 77 -3.36 -9.03 8.50
N THR A 78 -3.66 -8.95 9.80
CA THR A 78 -2.69 -9.29 10.86
C THR A 78 -2.88 -10.68 11.43
N GLU A 79 -4.08 -11.25 11.28
CA GLU A 79 -4.46 -12.54 11.88
C GLU A 79 -4.58 -13.68 10.85
N LYS A 80 -4.32 -13.42 9.56
CA LYS A 80 -4.34 -14.48 8.53
C LYS A 80 -3.00 -15.23 8.52
N PRO A 81 -2.97 -16.57 8.62
CA PRO A 81 -1.72 -17.34 8.62
C PRO A 81 -0.84 -17.09 7.39
N ILE A 82 -1.45 -16.88 6.22
CA ILE A 82 -0.74 -16.65 4.95
C ILE A 82 0.09 -15.35 4.93
N THR A 83 -0.15 -14.43 5.87
CA THR A 83 0.60 -13.17 5.96
C THR A 83 2.05 -13.39 6.43
N GLY A 84 2.31 -14.51 7.11
CA GLY A 84 3.63 -14.80 7.68
C GLY A 84 3.91 -14.06 9.00
N TYR A 85 2.88 -13.47 9.64
CA TYR A 85 3.00 -13.08 11.04
C TYR A 85 2.83 -14.31 11.94
N ASP A 86 3.72 -14.43 12.93
CA ASP A 86 3.67 -15.48 13.93
C ASP A 86 2.49 -15.25 14.89
N GLU A 87 1.76 -16.33 15.17
CA GLU A 87 0.71 -16.34 16.18
C GLU A 87 1.26 -15.87 17.53
N GLY A 88 0.50 -15.03 18.24
CA GLY A 88 0.92 -14.41 19.50
C GLY A 88 1.99 -13.30 19.39
N ARG A 89 2.61 -13.09 18.21
CA ARG A 89 3.61 -12.02 17.98
C ARG A 89 3.25 -11.06 16.85
N MET A 90 2.09 -11.27 16.22
CA MET A 90 1.56 -10.49 15.11
C MET A 90 1.62 -8.97 15.30
N LEU A 91 1.15 -8.43 16.43
CA LEU A 91 1.21 -6.98 16.68
C LEU A 91 2.65 -6.47 16.73
N THR A 92 3.54 -7.19 17.42
CA THR A 92 4.97 -6.83 17.54
C THR A 92 5.65 -6.84 16.17
N GLN A 93 5.39 -7.87 15.35
CA GLN A 93 5.97 -7.98 14.02
C GLN A 93 5.45 -6.93 13.05
N TRP A 94 4.15 -6.62 13.11
CA TRP A 94 3.55 -5.57 12.30
C TRP A 94 4.10 -4.18 12.68
N LYS A 95 4.26 -3.89 13.98
CA LYS A 95 4.95 -2.68 14.45
C LYS A 95 6.41 -2.63 14.00
N ALA A 96 7.13 -3.75 14.07
CA ALA A 96 8.51 -3.85 13.63
C ALA A 96 8.66 -3.62 12.12
N GLU A 97 7.73 -4.12 11.31
CA GLU A 97 7.68 -3.86 9.88
C GLU A 97 7.46 -2.38 9.60
N ALA A 98 6.45 -1.74 10.21
CA ALA A 98 6.24 -0.31 10.09
C ALA A 98 7.47 0.51 10.50
N LYS A 99 8.17 0.08 11.56
CA LYS A 99 9.43 0.70 11.99
C LYS A 99 10.53 0.55 10.93
N ALA A 100 10.70 -0.64 10.34
CA ALA A 100 11.74 -0.87 9.34
C ALA A 100 11.59 0.04 8.11
N PHE A 101 10.35 0.25 7.65
CA PHE A 101 10.07 1.19 6.56
C PHE A 101 10.31 2.64 6.97
N ALA A 102 9.93 3.04 8.18
CA ALA A 102 10.21 4.38 8.71
C ALA A 102 11.71 4.64 8.86
N ASP A 103 12.47 3.69 9.39
CA ASP A 103 13.92 3.82 9.62
C ASP A 103 14.71 3.92 8.30
N ALA A 104 14.23 3.26 7.23
CA ALA A 104 14.86 3.37 5.91
C ALA A 104 14.67 4.75 5.27
N LEU A 105 13.63 5.49 5.66
CA LEU A 105 13.33 6.85 5.18
C LEU A 105 14.14 7.88 5.98
N VAL A 106 15.37 8.15 5.54
CA VAL A 106 16.28 9.08 6.23
C VAL A 106 15.62 10.43 6.51
N GLY A 107 15.55 10.81 7.79
CA GLY A 107 14.95 12.06 8.23
C GLY A 107 13.45 12.02 8.49
N PHE A 108 12.79 10.87 8.28
CA PHE A 108 11.38 10.70 8.65
C PHE A 108 11.18 10.86 10.16
N THR A 109 10.31 11.79 10.55
CA THR A 109 9.89 12.05 11.94
C THR A 109 8.37 11.97 12.12
N GLY A 110 7.65 11.61 11.06
CA GLY A 110 6.19 11.47 11.08
C GLY A 110 5.71 10.31 11.93
N ARG A 111 4.38 10.21 12.07
CA ARG A 111 3.74 9.16 12.87
C ARG A 111 3.56 7.87 12.09
N ARG A 112 3.68 6.73 12.75
CA ARG A 112 3.38 5.42 12.16
C ARG A 112 1.97 5.02 12.51
N MET A 113 1.17 4.75 11.48
CA MET A 113 -0.25 4.45 11.59
C MET A 113 -0.53 3.08 10.96
N GLY A 114 -1.45 2.32 11.53
CA GLY A 114 -1.80 1.00 11.06
C GLY A 114 -3.28 0.76 11.04
N TYR A 115 -3.77 -0.04 10.10
CA TYR A 115 -5.12 -0.60 10.19
C TYR A 115 -5.11 -2.07 9.81
N SER A 116 -5.66 -2.91 10.70
CA SER A 116 -5.80 -4.33 10.45
C SER A 116 -7.11 -4.60 9.73
N LEU A 117 -7.04 -5.37 8.66
CA LEU A 117 -8.20 -5.89 7.93
C LEU A 117 -8.84 -7.10 8.63
N SER A 118 -8.20 -7.62 9.69
CA SER A 118 -8.72 -8.71 10.53
C SER A 118 -9.60 -8.16 11.67
N PRO A 119 -10.71 -8.83 12.05
CA PRO A 119 -11.49 -9.82 11.28
C PRO A 119 -12.42 -9.15 10.24
N ALA A 120 -12.32 -7.82 10.11
CA ALA A 120 -13.37 -6.90 9.67
C ALA A 120 -14.06 -7.18 8.33
N ASN A 121 -13.44 -7.94 7.42
CA ASN A 121 -14.01 -8.12 6.08
C ASN A 121 -14.55 -9.51 5.77
N GLY A 122 -14.29 -10.57 6.54
CA GLY A 122 -14.74 -11.95 6.24
C GLY A 122 -14.32 -12.53 4.87
N ALA A 123 -13.79 -11.69 3.97
CA ALA A 123 -13.43 -11.96 2.60
C ALA A 123 -12.01 -12.50 2.48
N MET A 124 -11.73 -13.14 1.34
CA MET A 124 -10.43 -13.72 1.03
C MET A 124 -9.36 -12.63 0.86
N SER A 125 -9.71 -11.49 0.29
CA SER A 125 -8.85 -10.32 0.17
C SER A 125 -9.64 -9.02 0.34
N SER A 126 -8.95 -7.88 0.35
CA SER A 126 -9.56 -6.56 0.43
C SER A 126 -8.91 -5.61 -0.55
N TYR A 127 -9.70 -4.64 -1.02
CA TYR A 127 -9.18 -3.46 -1.67
C TYR A 127 -8.98 -2.36 -0.63
N VAL A 128 -7.87 -1.64 -0.76
CA VAL A 128 -7.52 -0.52 0.11
C VAL A 128 -7.27 0.71 -0.76
N ARG A 129 -7.91 1.83 -0.44
CA ARG A 129 -7.64 3.14 -1.04
C ARG A 129 -7.15 4.11 0.00
N TYR A 130 -6.15 4.89 -0.39
CA TYR A 130 -5.69 6.06 0.34
C TYR A 130 -6.05 7.30 -0.46
N THR A 131 -6.63 8.29 0.21
CA THR A 131 -6.90 9.61 -0.35
C THR A 131 -6.12 10.64 0.44
N HIS A 132 -5.27 11.40 -0.25
CA HIS A 132 -4.46 12.47 0.32
C HIS A 132 -5.36 13.58 0.87
N ASN A 133 -4.98 14.12 2.04
CA ASN A 133 -5.65 15.27 2.66
C ASN A 133 -4.58 16.16 3.30
N VAL A 134 -4.92 17.43 3.57
CA VAL A 134 -4.02 18.38 4.28
C VAL A 134 -3.62 17.89 5.69
N GLY A 135 -4.44 17.02 6.30
CA GLY A 135 -4.16 16.32 7.56
C GLY A 135 -3.73 14.87 7.34
N MET A 136 -4.37 13.94 8.04
CA MET A 136 -4.14 12.51 7.83
C MET A 136 -4.88 12.01 6.59
N ALA A 137 -4.23 11.17 5.78
CA ALA A 137 -4.88 10.50 4.65
C ALA A 137 -6.12 9.72 5.12
N THR A 138 -7.15 9.71 4.27
CA THR A 138 -8.34 8.90 4.49
C THR A 138 -8.06 7.50 3.95
N ILE A 139 -8.31 6.49 4.77
CA ILE A 139 -8.20 5.08 4.37
C ILE A 139 -9.61 4.53 4.17
N GLU A 140 -9.84 3.92 3.03
CA GLU A 140 -11.08 3.26 2.69
C GLU A 140 -10.83 1.81 2.29
N THR A 141 -11.69 0.90 2.72
CA THR A 141 -11.56 -0.53 2.42
C THR A 141 -12.86 -1.11 1.91
N ALA A 142 -12.77 -2.14 1.07
CA ALA A 142 -13.89 -2.97 0.68
C ALA A 142 -13.42 -4.43 0.64
N ALA A 143 -14.36 -5.36 0.87
CA ALA A 143 -14.13 -6.76 0.52
C ALA A 143 -13.76 -6.85 -0.98
N TRP A 144 -12.83 -7.75 -1.29
CA TRP A 144 -12.41 -7.99 -2.66
C TRP A 144 -12.46 -9.49 -2.92
N ASP A 145 -13.31 -9.87 -3.87
CA ASP A 145 -13.41 -11.25 -4.33
C ASP A 145 -12.66 -11.37 -5.66
N ASP A 146 -11.47 -11.98 -5.59
CA ASP A 146 -10.55 -12.15 -6.72
C ASP A 146 -11.19 -12.87 -7.93
N HIS A 147 -12.27 -13.64 -7.69
CA HIS A 147 -13.04 -14.33 -8.72
C HIS A 147 -13.81 -13.41 -9.68
N ALA A 148 -14.26 -12.23 -9.23
CA ALA A 148 -15.03 -11.32 -10.08
C ALA A 148 -14.12 -10.33 -10.85
N ALA A 149 -12.98 -9.94 -10.26
CA ALA A 149 -12.07 -8.95 -10.86
C ALA A 149 -11.34 -9.48 -12.10
N TYR A 150 -11.00 -10.78 -12.14
CA TYR A 150 -10.29 -11.38 -13.28
C TYR A 150 -11.13 -11.47 -14.56
N LEU A 151 -12.46 -11.54 -14.43
CA LEU A 151 -13.38 -11.70 -15.56
C LEU A 151 -13.71 -10.38 -16.29
N VAL A 152 -13.32 -9.23 -15.74
CA VAL A 152 -13.50 -7.90 -16.36
C VAL A 152 -12.18 -7.35 -16.93
N ARG A 153 -11.21 -8.21 -17.28
CA ARG A 153 -10.09 -7.81 -18.15
C ARG A 153 -10.57 -7.62 -19.60
N GLY A 154 -11.46 -6.65 -19.81
CA GLY A 154 -11.71 -6.10 -21.13
C GLY A 154 -10.48 -5.33 -21.58
N SER A 155 -9.87 -5.77 -22.68
CA SER A 155 -8.71 -5.16 -23.35
C SER A 155 -8.71 -3.63 -23.28
N HIS A 156 -7.90 -3.05 -22.40
CA HIS A 156 -7.59 -1.63 -22.43
C HIS A 156 -6.15 -1.47 -22.92
N THR A 157 -6.01 -0.87 -24.10
CA THR A 157 -4.73 -0.55 -24.72
C THR A 157 -3.94 0.37 -23.77
N PRO A 158 -2.68 0.04 -23.42
CA PRO A 158 -1.86 0.88 -22.54
C PRO A 158 -1.62 2.24 -23.20
N THR A 159 -1.99 3.36 -22.56
CA THR A 159 -1.87 4.71 -23.15
C THR A 159 -0.61 5.49 -22.77
N ALA A 160 0.35 4.90 -22.06
CA ALA A 160 1.70 5.48 -21.93
C ALA A 160 2.71 4.48 -21.34
N ASN A 161 3.87 4.35 -22.00
CA ASN A 161 5.01 3.58 -21.49
C ASN A 161 5.82 4.45 -20.51
N TRP A 162 6.25 3.85 -19.39
CA TRP A 162 7.31 4.41 -18.54
C TRP A 162 8.56 3.55 -18.65
N THR A 163 9.73 4.17 -18.51
CA THR A 163 11.03 3.51 -18.55
C THR A 163 11.52 3.26 -17.12
N TRP A 164 11.66 1.98 -16.74
CA TRP A 164 12.32 1.58 -15.50
C TRP A 164 13.60 0.81 -15.87
N ARG A 165 14.76 1.30 -15.44
CA ARG A 165 16.09 0.75 -15.80
C ARG A 165 16.32 0.55 -17.30
N GLY A 166 15.78 1.45 -18.14
CA GLY A 166 15.90 1.35 -19.60
C GLY A 166 14.95 0.34 -20.25
N GLN A 167 14.08 -0.32 -19.49
CA GLN A 167 13.06 -1.23 -20.01
C GLN A 167 11.69 -0.54 -20.01
N GLN A 168 10.95 -0.63 -21.13
CA GLN A 168 9.56 -0.19 -21.19
C GLN A 168 8.67 -1.22 -20.50
N VAL A 169 7.91 -0.79 -19.50
CA VAL A 169 6.90 -1.62 -18.82
C VAL A 169 5.49 -1.13 -19.19
N PRO A 170 4.58 -2.02 -19.63
CA PRO A 170 3.19 -1.65 -19.92
C PRO A 170 2.49 -1.12 -18.66
N ARG A 171 1.74 -0.02 -18.79
CA ARG A 171 0.78 0.40 -17.75
C ARG A 171 -0.44 -0.51 -17.81
N ASN A 172 -0.56 -1.46 -16.88
CA ASN A 172 -1.84 -2.09 -16.59
C ASN A 172 -2.60 -1.18 -15.63
N ILE A 173 -3.32 -0.19 -16.16
CA ILE A 173 -4.23 0.64 -15.35
C ILE A 173 -5.48 -0.19 -15.10
N ILE A 174 -5.55 -0.86 -13.95
CA ILE A 174 -6.86 -1.15 -13.39
C ILE A 174 -7.43 0.21 -12.99
N THR A 175 -8.54 0.59 -13.62
CA THR A 175 -9.24 1.83 -13.31
C THR A 175 -10.35 1.44 -12.35
N ALA A 176 -10.46 2.10 -11.20
CA ALA A 176 -11.42 1.85 -10.11
C ALA A 176 -12.93 1.90 -10.50
N VAL A 177 -13.26 1.80 -11.79
CA VAL A 177 -14.62 1.76 -12.33
C VAL A 177 -15.35 0.48 -11.91
N ASN A 178 -14.64 -0.58 -11.49
CA ASN A 178 -15.24 -1.81 -10.99
C ASN A 178 -14.46 -2.36 -9.78
N ILE A 179 -14.64 -1.79 -8.59
CA ILE A 179 -14.35 -2.49 -7.33
C ILE A 179 -15.43 -3.57 -7.20
N PRO A 180 -15.13 -4.87 -7.41
CA PRO A 180 -16.18 -5.88 -7.41
C PRO A 180 -16.69 -6.07 -5.99
N GLY A 181 -17.99 -5.80 -5.76
CA GLY A 181 -18.71 -6.39 -4.63
C GLY A 181 -18.88 -5.59 -3.35
N GLY A 182 -18.53 -4.29 -3.27
CA GLY A 182 -18.84 -3.53 -2.05
C GLY A 182 -18.62 -2.02 -2.10
N SER A 183 -19.42 -1.28 -1.31
CA SER A 183 -19.17 0.13 -1.02
C SER A 183 -17.92 0.26 -0.16
N LEU A 184 -17.02 1.17 -0.56
CA LEU A 184 -15.85 1.53 0.23
C LEU A 184 -16.26 2.08 1.60
N LYS A 185 -15.65 1.55 2.66
CA LYS A 185 -15.87 1.96 4.05
C LYS A 185 -14.66 2.70 4.54
N ARG A 186 -14.87 3.92 5.06
CA ARG A 186 -13.82 4.67 5.75
C ARG A 186 -13.42 3.96 7.04
N VAL A 187 -12.13 3.86 7.29
CA VAL A 187 -11.58 3.23 8.49
C VAL A 187 -10.66 4.19 9.24
N ASN A 188 -10.55 4.00 10.55
CA ASN A 188 -9.69 4.81 11.41
C ASN A 188 -8.43 4.00 11.74
N PRO A 189 -7.24 4.43 11.27
CA PRO A 189 -6.00 3.77 11.64
C PRO A 189 -5.63 4.04 13.10
N GLN A 190 -4.96 3.08 13.72
CA GLN A 190 -4.41 3.17 15.07
C GLN A 190 -2.92 3.53 15.04
N SER A 191 -2.42 4.10 16.14
CA SER A 191 -0.99 4.38 16.29
C SER A 191 -0.19 3.08 16.38
N LEU A 192 0.93 2.98 15.67
CA LEU A 192 1.87 1.86 15.76
C LEU A 192 3.11 2.17 16.58
N ASP A 193 3.23 3.41 17.06
CA ASP A 193 4.26 3.82 18.02
C ASP A 193 4.18 3.07 19.36
#